data_AF-A0A7X6ATW8-F1
#
_entry.id   AF-A0A7X6ATW8-F1
#
_cell.length_a   1.000
_cell.length_b   1.000
_cell.length_c   1.000
_cell.angle_alpha   90.00
_cell.angle_beta   90.00
_cell.angle_gamma   90.00
#
_symmetry.space_group_name_H-M   'P 1'
#
loop_
_entity.id
_entity.type
_entity.pdbx_description
1 polymer ?
#
loop_
_entity_poly.entity_id
_entity_poly.type
_entity_poly.pdbx_seq_one_letter_code
_entity_poly.pdbx_strand_id
1 'polypeptide(L)'
;AHRAATVSLGAEVATRMEGSRRVVERALEGDEVVYGVTTGFGALASTRVDPGLSADMQAALVRSHAAGVGDPLPAEMVRAMLLLRARTLAQGHSGV
;
A
#
# COMPACT_ATOMS: atom_id res chain seq x y z
N ALA A 1 -15.97 -3.55 13.54
CA ALA A 1 -15.73 -4.97 13.23
C ALA A 1 -16.99 -5.83 13.38
N HIS A 2 -17.50 -6.08 14.60
CA HIS A 2 -18.60 -7.06 14.83
C HIS A 2 -19.95 -6.75 14.17
N ARG A 3 -20.30 -5.47 13.97
CA ARG A 3 -21.63 -5.07 13.46
C ARG A 3 -21.72 -4.87 11.93
N ALA A 4 -20.64 -5.15 11.19
CA ALA A 4 -20.57 -4.92 9.73
C ALA A 4 -21.08 -3.52 9.29
N ALA A 5 -20.85 -2.49 10.11
CA ALA A 5 -21.29 -1.14 9.80
C ALA A 5 -20.57 -0.57 8.56
N THR A 6 -21.32 0.16 7.74
CA THR A 6 -20.77 0.92 6.62
C THR A 6 -19.88 2.05 7.14
N VAL A 7 -18.76 2.29 6.47
CA VAL A 7 -17.84 3.39 6.74
C VAL A 7 -17.63 4.21 5.47
N SER A 8 -17.41 5.51 5.63
CA SER A 8 -17.08 6.44 4.56
C SER A 8 -15.84 7.24 4.92
N LEU A 9 -15.13 7.72 3.90
CA LEU A 9 -14.06 8.69 4.10
C LEU A 9 -14.67 10.07 4.32
N GLY A 10 -14.06 10.85 5.21
CA GLY A 10 -14.39 12.27 5.35
C GLY A 10 -13.96 13.05 4.11
N ALA A 11 -14.65 14.16 3.81
CA ALA A 11 -14.39 14.97 2.62
C ALA A 11 -12.93 15.41 2.47
N GLU A 12 -12.25 15.69 3.58
CA GLU A 12 -10.85 16.15 3.62
C GLU A 12 -9.80 15.05 3.41
N VAL A 13 -10.20 13.77 3.40
CA VAL A 13 -9.22 12.66 3.35
C VAL A 13 -8.44 12.66 2.03
N ALA A 14 -9.11 12.91 0.90
CA ALA A 14 -8.45 12.95 -0.40
C ALA A 14 -7.37 14.04 -0.45
N THR A 15 -7.72 15.27 -0.05
CA THR A 15 -6.78 16.39 0.05
C THR A 15 -5.59 16.07 0.97
N ARG A 16 -5.83 15.38 2.08
CA ARG A 16 -4.74 14.97 2.99
C ARG A 16 -3.78 13.97 2.34
N MET A 17 -4.28 13.05 1.54
CA MET A 17 -3.47 11.99 0.90
C MET A 17 -2.62 12.51 -0.27
N GLU A 18 -3.11 13.55 -0.95
CA GLU A 18 -2.49 14.18 -2.12
C GLU A 18 -0.99 14.48 -1.94
N GLY A 19 -0.61 15.05 -0.79
CA GLY A 19 0.79 15.40 -0.52
C GLY A 19 1.73 14.18 -0.55
N SER A 20 1.31 13.06 0.07
CA SER A 20 2.08 11.83 0.06
C SER A 20 2.05 11.13 -1.30
N ARG A 21 0.93 11.22 -2.03
CA ARG A 21 0.77 10.65 -3.36
C ARG A 21 1.75 11.29 -4.35
N ARG A 22 1.87 12.61 -4.33
CA ARG A 22 2.82 13.35 -5.18
C ARG A 22 4.28 12.98 -4.94
N VAL A 23 4.64 12.53 -3.74
CA VAL A 23 6.01 12.04 -3.46
C VAL A 23 6.29 10.78 -4.28
N VAL A 24 5.35 9.84 -4.31
CA VAL A 24 5.49 8.60 -5.10
C VAL A 24 5.51 8.89 -6.59
N GLU A 25 4.65 9.80 -7.06
CA GLU A 25 4.60 10.19 -8.48
C GLU A 25 5.92 10.82 -8.94
N ARG A 26 6.47 11.77 -8.17
CA ARG A 26 7.78 12.35 -8.49
C ARG A 26 8.90 11.30 -8.49
N ALA A 27 8.86 10.33 -7.58
CA ALA A 27 9.85 9.25 -7.55
C ALA A 27 9.77 8.37 -8.81
N LEU A 28 8.57 8.13 -9.34
CA LEU A 28 8.37 7.35 -10.56
C LEU A 28 8.78 8.11 -11.84
N GLU A 29 8.66 9.44 -11.84
CA GLU A 29 9.03 10.30 -12.98
C GLU A 29 10.51 10.70 -12.98
N GLY A 30 11.14 10.71 -11.81
CA GLY A 30 12.51 11.17 -11.60
C GLY A 30 13.53 10.05 -11.45
N ASP A 31 14.72 10.44 -11.02
CA ASP A 31 15.86 9.54 -10.75
C ASP A 31 16.01 9.17 -9.26
N GLU A 32 14.99 9.47 -8.45
CA GLU A 32 15.03 9.23 -7.01
C GLU A 32 14.99 7.73 -6.67
N VAL A 33 15.83 7.31 -5.71
CA VAL A 33 15.88 5.93 -5.24
C VAL A 33 14.98 5.78 -4.02
N VAL A 34 13.82 5.15 -4.23
CA VAL A 34 12.78 5.00 -3.21
C VAL A 34 12.41 3.52 -3.08
N TYR A 35 12.58 2.99 -1.86
CA TYR A 35 12.33 1.58 -1.55
C TYR A 35 10.91 1.14 -1.91
N GLY A 36 10.81 0.08 -2.71
CA GLY A 36 9.53 -0.49 -3.12
C GLY A 36 8.72 0.38 -4.09
N VAL A 37 9.29 1.49 -4.56
CA VAL A 37 8.72 2.34 -5.63
C VAL A 37 9.60 2.25 -6.88
N THR A 38 10.88 2.65 -6.77
CA THR A 38 11.88 2.55 -7.85
C THR A 38 12.92 1.47 -7.60
N THR A 39 12.82 0.74 -6.48
CA THR A 39 13.65 -0.44 -6.20
C THR A 39 12.82 -1.66 -5.84
N GLY A 40 13.46 -2.82 -5.83
CA GLY A 40 12.87 -4.07 -5.36
C GLY A 40 12.65 -4.10 -3.84
N PHE A 41 12.21 -5.26 -3.34
CA PHE A 41 11.87 -5.48 -1.93
C PHE A 41 12.87 -6.43 -1.26
N GLY A 42 13.04 -6.29 0.07
CA GLY A 42 13.88 -7.19 0.85
C GLY A 42 15.32 -7.27 0.33
N ALA A 43 15.77 -8.47 -0.06
CA ALA A 43 17.11 -8.67 -0.60
C ALA A 43 17.41 -7.87 -1.89
N LEU A 44 16.37 -7.42 -2.60
CA LEU A 44 16.48 -6.61 -3.82
C LEU A 44 16.29 -5.11 -3.56
N ALA A 45 16.36 -4.66 -2.30
CA ALA A 45 16.15 -3.25 -1.93
C ALA A 45 17.10 -2.27 -2.63
N SER A 46 18.30 -2.73 -3.01
CA SER A 46 19.31 -1.95 -3.74
C SER A 46 19.25 -2.11 -5.26
N THR A 47 18.33 -2.94 -5.78
CA THR A 47 18.16 -3.17 -7.21
C THR A 47 17.14 -2.18 -7.77
N ARG A 48 17.56 -1.32 -8.71
CA ARG A 48 16.64 -0.43 -9.44
C ARG A 48 15.68 -1.25 -10.30
N VAL A 49 14.46 -0.74 -10.41
CA VAL A 49 13.39 -1.34 -11.21
C VAL A 49 13.06 -0.39 -12.34
N ASP A 50 12.91 -0.96 -13.54
CA ASP A 50 12.46 -0.20 -14.71
C ASP A 50 11.05 0.36 -14.42
N PRO A 51 10.81 1.68 -14.63
CA PRO A 51 9.49 2.27 -14.45
C PRO A 51 8.36 1.56 -15.21
N GLY A 52 8.66 0.98 -16.38
CA GLY A 52 7.70 0.20 -17.17
C GLY A 52 7.28 -1.12 -16.52
N LEU A 53 8.03 -1.60 -15.52
CA LEU A 53 7.77 -2.84 -14.80
C LEU A 53 7.16 -2.60 -13.40
N SER A 54 6.98 -1.35 -12.97
CA SER A 54 6.51 -1.04 -11.62
C SER A 54 5.18 -1.71 -11.29
N ALA A 55 4.21 -1.73 -12.22
CA ALA A 55 2.91 -2.38 -12.00
C ALA A 55 3.05 -3.89 -11.80
N ASP A 56 3.84 -4.56 -12.64
CA ASP A 56 4.10 -5.99 -12.55
C ASP A 56 4.85 -6.35 -11.27
N MET A 57 5.80 -5.51 -10.86
CA MET A 57 6.52 -5.66 -9.60
C MET A 57 5.57 -5.59 -8.40
N GLN A 58 4.66 -4.62 -8.34
CA GLN A 58 3.68 -4.52 -7.25
C GLN A 58 2.74 -5.75 -7.21
N ALA A 59 2.33 -6.26 -8.37
CA ALA A 59 1.54 -7.50 -8.43
C ALA A 59 2.34 -8.73 -7.96
N ALA A 60 3.61 -8.83 -8.35
CA ALA A 60 4.51 -9.90 -7.93
C ALA A 60 4.79 -9.85 -6.41
N LEU A 61 4.86 -8.65 -5.81
CA LEU A 61 5.00 -8.49 -4.36
C LEU A 61 3.85 -9.17 -3.63
N VAL A 62 2.60 -8.87 -4.01
CA VAL A 62 1.42 -9.45 -3.35
C VAL A 62 1.44 -10.97 -3.47
N ARG A 63 1.76 -11.51 -4.66
CA ARG A 63 1.81 -12.96 -4.89
C ARG A 63 2.91 -13.65 -4.07
N SER A 64 4.10 -13.07 -4.01
CA SER A 64 5.22 -13.66 -3.26
C SER A 64 5.03 -13.64 -1.74
N HIS A 65 4.26 -12.68 -1.21
CA HIS A 65 3.99 -12.54 0.22
C HIS A 65 2.68 -13.18 0.68
N ALA A 66 1.86 -13.69 -0.25
CA ALA A 66 0.64 -14.44 0.05
C ALA A 66 0.96 -15.87 0.54
N ALA A 67 1.75 -15.98 1.61
CA ALA A 67 2.29 -17.22 2.17
C ALA A 67 1.66 -17.59 3.53
N GLY A 68 0.47 -17.07 3.84
CA GLY A 68 -0.26 -17.42 5.06
C GLY A 68 -0.69 -18.89 5.04
N VAL A 69 -0.59 -19.56 6.20
CA VAL A 69 -0.94 -20.98 6.39
C VAL A 69 -1.88 -21.15 7.60
N GLY A 70 -2.53 -22.31 7.69
CA GLY A 70 -3.49 -22.62 8.75
C GLY A 70 -4.90 -22.14 8.44
N ASP A 71 -5.74 -22.07 9.48
CA ASP A 71 -7.15 -21.72 9.32
C ASP A 71 -7.35 -20.23 9.02
N PRO A 72 -8.34 -19.86 8.17
CA PRO A 72 -8.70 -18.47 7.94
C PRO A 72 -9.10 -17.75 9.23
N LEU A 73 -8.73 -16.47 9.32
CA LEU A 73 -9.16 -15.62 10.43
C LEU A 73 -10.68 -15.39 10.42
N PRO A 74 -11.33 -15.28 11.59
CA PRO A 74 -12.72 -14.87 11.70
C PRO A 74 -13.00 -13.56 10.97
N ALA A 75 -14.18 -13.46 10.35
CA ALA A 75 -14.53 -12.34 9.49
C ALA A 75 -14.47 -10.97 10.20
N GLU A 76 -14.78 -10.91 11.50
CA GLU A 76 -14.65 -9.70 12.31
C GLU A 76 -13.20 -9.22 12.46
N MET A 77 -12.23 -10.14 12.56
CA MET A 77 -10.81 -9.82 12.62
C MET A 77 -10.34 -9.30 11.27
N VAL A 78 -10.76 -9.94 10.17
CA VAL A 78 -10.49 -9.45 8.80
C VAL A 78 -11.03 -8.03 8.61
N ARG A 79 -12.28 -7.76 9.00
CA ARG A 79 -12.85 -6.40 8.94
C ARG A 79 -12.10 -5.41 9.82
N ALA A 80 -11.63 -5.82 11.01
CA ALA A 80 -10.82 -4.96 11.87
C ALA A 80 -9.48 -4.61 11.22
N MET A 81 -8.77 -5.58 10.65
CA MET A 81 -7.52 -5.36 9.93
C MET A 81 -7.69 -4.41 8.75
N LEU A 82 -8.74 -4.61 7.93
CA LEU A 82 -9.04 -3.72 6.80
C LEU A 82 -9.37 -2.30 7.27
N LEU A 83 -10.17 -2.14 8.33
CA LEU A 83 -10.50 -0.81 8.87
C LEU A 83 -9.27 -0.08 9.42
N LEU A 84 -8.42 -0.79 10.17
CA LEU A 84 -7.17 -0.23 10.68
C LEU A 84 -6.24 0.18 9.54
N ARG A 85 -6.10 -0.68 8.53
CA ARG A 85 -5.28 -0.35 7.35
C ARG A 85 -5.83 0.86 6.61
N ALA A 86 -7.13 0.89 6.33
CA ALA A 86 -7.78 2.02 5.68
C ALA A 86 -7.59 3.32 6.47
N ARG A 87 -7.74 3.28 7.80
CA ARG A 87 -7.46 4.43 8.67
C ARG A 87 -6.02 4.90 8.57
N THR A 88 -5.05 3.98 8.60
CA THR A 88 -3.62 4.30 8.48
C THR A 88 -3.31 4.96 7.13
N LEU A 89 -3.84 4.42 6.03
CA LEU A 89 -3.67 5.01 4.69
C LEU A 89 -4.28 6.43 4.64
N ALA A 90 -5.46 6.62 5.22
CA ALA A 90 -6.16 7.91 5.28
C ALA A 90 -5.45 8.99 6.13
N GLN A 91 -4.38 8.66 6.86
CA GLN A 91 -3.55 9.65 7.56
C GLN A 91 -2.69 10.46 6.57
N GLY A 92 -2.51 10.01 5.32
CA GLY A 92 -1.81 10.77 4.29
C GLY A 92 -0.29 10.72 4.38
N HIS A 93 0.25 9.58 4.84
CA HIS A 93 1.70 9.35 4.96
C HIS A 93 2.17 8.10 4.20
N SER A 94 1.31 7.51 3.35
CA SER A 94 1.55 6.20 2.73
C SER A 94 1.71 6.25 1.20
N GLY A 95 1.40 7.38 0.55
CA GLY A 95 1.61 7.54 -0.89
C GLY A 95 0.68 6.74 -1.80
N VAL A 96 -0.43 6.23 -1.27
CA VAL A 96 -1.51 5.56 -2.03
C VAL A 96 -2.42 6.58 -2.71
#